data_AF-A0A1V3JAY7-F1
#
_entry.id   AF-A0A1V3JAY7-F1
#
_cell.length_a   1.000
_cell.length_b   1.000
_cell.length_c   1.000
_cell.angle_alpha   90.00
_cell.angle_beta   90.00
_cell.angle_gamma   90.00
#
_symmetry.space_group_name_H-M   'P 1'
#
loop_
_entity.id
_entity.type
_entity.pdbx_description
1 polymer ?
#
loop_
_entity_poly.entity_id
_entity_poly.type
_entity_poly.pdbx_seq_one_letter_code
_entity_poly.pdbx_strand_id
1 'polypeptide(L)'
;MKLSKTVIPLLISLFLLGCEKSFSEQFYKDRPCTEIKYECLNESQNTTTQKNNMFTPTQLNKEQWDDIQYRKKLKIYGEVAKMLEIYYPGFWGDKDEMFKLQWIENVDQITQRYYPKRRRATLETMASVCAIIGSDFETNPKLDFIAKKLKTSHVDSPLNEIHDYLRFEVLKKNFDEGGVHYNTWCLRWVQEEMPPFTRKVPDFSTEWREDNETENVWSIYKNNVRGNENL
;
A
#
# COMPACT_ATOMS: atom_id res chain seq x y z
N MET A 1 52.75 49.07 -20.66
CA MET A 1 53.75 48.16 -20.06
C MET A 1 53.89 48.50 -18.58
N LYS A 2 53.93 47.47 -17.72
CA LYS A 2 54.14 47.44 -16.25
C LYS A 2 52.91 47.53 -15.32
N LEU A 3 52.67 46.37 -14.69
CA LEU A 3 51.92 46.14 -13.45
C LEU A 3 52.58 46.84 -12.25
N SER A 4 51.75 47.30 -11.30
CA SER A 4 51.98 47.23 -9.84
C SER A 4 50.65 47.52 -9.13
N LYS A 5 49.97 46.50 -8.56
CA LYS A 5 50.03 46.04 -7.16
C LYS A 5 49.52 47.07 -6.12
N THR A 6 48.53 46.59 -5.34
CA THR A 6 48.29 46.78 -3.90
C THR A 6 47.11 47.69 -3.46
N VAL A 7 46.32 47.14 -2.52
CA VAL A 7 45.49 47.78 -1.46
C VAL A 7 43.96 47.91 -1.68
N ILE A 8 43.25 46.84 -1.27
CA ILE A 8 42.02 46.82 -0.43
C ILE A 8 42.22 47.80 0.76
N PRO A 9 41.28 48.65 1.27
CA PRO A 9 39.83 48.41 1.46
C PRO A 9 38.93 49.64 1.23
N LEU A 10 37.61 49.44 1.30
CA LEU A 10 36.49 50.37 1.60
C LEU A 10 35.36 50.17 0.58
N LEU A 11 34.52 49.17 0.79
CA LEU A 11 33.17 49.14 0.20
C LEU A 11 32.23 48.11 0.85
N ILE A 12 32.41 47.85 2.15
CA ILE A 12 31.43 47.07 2.93
C ILE A 12 31.27 47.74 4.30
N SER A 13 30.68 48.93 4.28
CA SER A 13 30.22 49.63 5.48
C SER A 13 28.85 50.24 5.18
N LEU A 14 27.89 49.39 4.82
CA LEU A 14 26.48 49.75 4.67
C LEU A 14 25.62 48.49 4.57
N PHE A 15 25.54 47.71 5.66
CA PHE A 15 24.40 46.83 5.99
C PHE A 15 24.50 46.43 7.47
N LEU A 16 24.46 47.43 8.36
CA LEU A 16 24.02 47.24 9.73
C LEU A 16 22.69 47.98 9.84
N LEU A 17 21.59 47.22 9.77
CA LEU A 17 20.29 47.45 10.42
C LEU A 17 19.28 46.48 9.79
N GLY A 18 19.28 45.26 10.33
CA GLY A 18 18.37 44.18 10.00
C GLY A 18 18.53 43.09 11.04
N CYS A 19 18.27 43.43 12.30
CA CYS A 19 18.13 42.44 13.37
C CYS A 19 16.80 41.73 13.14
N GLU A 20 16.79 40.75 12.23
CA GLU A 20 15.64 39.87 12.07
C GLU A 20 15.52 39.06 13.36
N LYS A 21 14.38 39.23 14.04
CA LYS A 21 14.02 38.40 15.18
C LYS A 21 14.09 36.94 14.76
N SER A 22 14.82 36.15 15.53
CA SER A 22 14.97 34.73 15.25
C SER A 22 13.58 34.07 15.16
N PHE A 23 13.40 33.15 14.21
CA PHE A 23 12.18 32.37 14.01
C PHE A 23 11.57 31.83 15.33
N SER A 24 12.45 31.49 16.28
CA SER A 24 12.10 31.14 17.67
C SER A 24 11.16 32.16 18.33
N GLU A 25 11.51 33.44 18.33
CA GLU A 25 10.73 34.48 19.01
C GLU A 25 9.35 34.70 18.40
N GLN A 26 9.19 34.50 17.08
CA GLN A 26 7.89 34.54 16.42
C GLN A 26 7.08 33.27 16.69
N PHE A 27 7.71 32.11 16.78
CA PHE A 27 7.05 30.83 16.98
C PHE A 27 6.35 30.72 18.34
N TYR A 28 6.89 31.36 19.38
CA TYR A 28 6.37 31.27 20.75
C TYR A 28 5.41 32.40 21.18
N LYS A 29 5.21 33.43 20.33
CA LYS A 29 4.56 34.67 20.75
C LYS A 29 3.07 34.52 21.12
N ASP A 30 2.37 33.56 20.52
CA ASP A 30 0.91 33.42 20.62
C ASP A 30 0.47 32.08 21.25
N ARG A 31 1.38 31.34 21.91
CA ARG A 31 1.04 30.05 22.51
C ARG A 31 0.76 30.17 24.02
N PRO A 32 -0.37 29.63 24.51
CA PRO A 32 -0.77 29.70 25.92
C PRO A 32 -0.01 28.72 26.84
N CYS A 33 0.96 27.97 26.33
CA CYS A 33 1.70 26.97 27.11
C CYS A 33 3.09 27.50 27.49
N THR A 34 3.42 27.40 28.78
CA THR A 34 4.67 27.83 29.41
C THR A 34 5.90 27.23 28.71
N GLU A 35 6.95 28.03 28.52
CA GLU A 35 8.24 27.60 27.98
C GLU A 35 8.67 26.25 28.56
N ILE A 36 8.83 25.25 27.70
CA ILE A 36 9.53 24.02 28.09
C ILE A 36 11.00 24.39 28.23
N LYS A 37 11.44 24.66 29.47
CA LYS A 37 12.86 24.82 29.77
C LYS A 37 13.53 23.46 29.67
N TYR A 38 14.34 23.28 28.64
CA TYR A 38 15.24 22.15 28.57
C TYR A 38 16.41 22.41 29.54
N GLU A 39 16.38 21.80 30.71
CA GLU A 39 17.59 21.66 31.52
C GLU A 39 18.42 20.52 30.94
N CYS A 40 19.62 20.85 30.45
CA CYS A 40 20.60 19.82 30.11
C CYS A 40 21.00 19.09 31.40
N LEU A 41 20.84 17.76 31.41
CA LEU A 41 21.35 16.93 32.50
C LEU A 41 22.88 17.09 32.61
N ASN A 42 23.39 17.21 33.83
CA ASN A 42 24.81 17.50 34.14
C ASN A 42 25.82 16.51 33.54
N GLU A 43 25.39 15.37 33.00
CA GLU A 43 26.25 14.39 32.33
C GLU A 43 26.94 14.96 31.07
N SER A 44 26.41 16.03 30.46
CA SER A 44 26.99 16.62 29.26
C SER A 44 28.19 17.55 29.48
N GLN A 45 28.64 17.76 30.74
CA GLN A 45 29.74 18.69 31.06
C GLN A 45 31.10 18.02 31.31
N ASN A 46 31.19 16.68 31.25
CA ASN A 46 32.49 16.00 31.29
C ASN A 46 33.13 15.94 29.91
N THR A 47 33.82 17.02 29.54
CA THR A 47 34.79 17.04 28.43
C THR A 47 36.03 16.21 28.79
N THR A 48 35.93 14.89 28.62
CA THR A 48 37.10 14.02 28.49
C THR A 48 36.88 13.11 27.28
N THR A 49 37.44 13.53 26.14
CA THR A 49 37.93 12.69 25.03
C THR A 49 37.30 11.29 24.91
N GLN A 50 36.08 11.22 24.38
CA GLN A 50 35.62 10.00 23.70
C GLN A 50 35.15 10.36 22.30
N LYS A 51 35.80 9.72 21.32
CA LYS A 51 35.48 9.70 19.90
C LYS A 51 33.97 9.62 19.69
N ASN A 52 33.47 10.39 18.73
CA ASN A 52 32.21 10.19 18.00
C ASN A 52 31.48 8.88 18.35
N ASN A 53 30.68 8.89 19.41
CA ASN A 53 29.58 7.93 19.55
C ASN A 53 28.43 8.49 18.72
N MET A 54 28.67 8.55 17.41
CA MET A 54 27.62 8.58 16.39
C MET A 54 26.61 7.53 16.80
N PHE A 55 25.36 7.96 17.05
CA PHE A 55 24.20 7.13 17.40
C PHE A 55 24.40 5.72 16.87
N THR A 56 24.78 4.76 17.72
CA THR A 56 24.75 3.36 17.34
C THR A 56 23.26 3.02 17.26
N PRO A 57 22.72 2.72 16.06
CA PRO A 57 21.32 2.32 15.98
C PRO A 57 21.13 1.15 16.93
N THR A 58 20.15 1.24 17.83
CA THR A 58 19.82 0.14 18.72
C THR A 58 19.61 -1.10 17.85
N GLN A 59 20.53 -2.06 17.90
CA GLN A 59 20.40 -3.28 17.13
C GLN A 59 19.29 -4.09 17.78
N LEU A 60 18.15 -4.16 17.09
CA LEU A 60 17.04 -5.00 17.51
C LEU A 60 17.50 -6.46 17.50
N ASN A 61 17.14 -7.19 18.54
CA ASN A 61 17.36 -8.63 18.59
C ASN A 61 16.35 -9.35 17.68
N LYS A 62 16.55 -10.66 17.49
CA LYS A 62 15.69 -11.47 16.62
C LYS A 62 14.21 -11.42 17.03
N GLU A 63 13.92 -11.52 18.33
CA GLU A 63 12.55 -11.51 18.86
C GLU A 63 11.84 -10.17 18.58
N GLN A 64 12.54 -9.05 18.73
CA GLN A 64 12.02 -7.72 18.42
C GLN A 64 11.75 -7.56 16.92
N TRP A 65 12.64 -8.08 16.06
CA TRP A 65 12.40 -8.09 14.61
C TRP A 65 11.19 -8.95 14.26
N ASP A 66 11.07 -10.14 14.85
CA ASP A 66 9.96 -11.06 14.62
C ASP A 66 8.62 -10.45 15.06
N ASP A 67 8.56 -9.77 16.22
CA ASP A 67 7.39 -9.03 16.70
C ASP A 67 7.00 -7.89 15.73
N ILE A 68 7.98 -7.12 15.23
CA ILE A 68 7.71 -6.05 14.25
C ILE A 68 7.13 -6.63 12.95
N GLN A 69 7.70 -7.73 12.43
CA GLN A 69 7.19 -8.37 11.22
C GLN A 69 5.80 -8.94 11.45
N TYR A 70 5.55 -9.55 12.61
CA TYR A 70 4.23 -10.06 12.97
C TYR A 70 3.19 -8.95 13.05
N ARG A 71 3.49 -7.81 13.70
CA ARG A 71 2.58 -6.66 13.76
C ARG A 71 2.32 -6.04 12.39
N LYS A 72 3.34 -5.95 11.54
CA LYS A 72 3.18 -5.51 10.14
C LYS A 72 2.26 -6.44 9.36
N LYS A 73 2.43 -7.75 9.52
CA LYS A 73 1.56 -8.78 8.93
C LYS A 73 0.10 -8.59 9.39
N LEU A 74 -0.13 -8.46 10.70
CA LEU A 74 -1.48 -8.22 11.24
C LEU A 74 -2.11 -6.92 10.74
N LYS A 75 -1.32 -5.83 10.64
CA LYS A 75 -1.79 -4.56 10.06
C LYS A 75 -2.26 -4.77 8.63
N ILE A 76 -1.45 -5.42 7.78
CA ILE A 76 -1.82 -5.72 6.38
C ILE A 76 -3.09 -6.56 6.34
N TYR A 77 -3.21 -7.58 7.18
CA TYR A 77 -4.39 -8.43 7.21
C TYR A 77 -5.67 -7.68 7.58
N GLY A 78 -5.60 -6.81 8.59
CA GLY A 78 -6.72 -5.93 8.95
C GLY A 78 -7.09 -4.96 7.82
N GLU A 79 -6.11 -4.49 7.05
CA GLU A 79 -6.35 -3.63 5.89
C GLU A 79 -7.00 -4.39 4.72
N VAL A 80 -6.55 -5.62 4.43
CA VAL A 80 -7.20 -6.48 3.43
C VAL A 80 -8.61 -6.88 3.89
N ALA A 81 -8.83 -7.09 5.19
CA ALA A 81 -10.17 -7.35 5.70
C ALA A 81 -11.12 -6.16 5.45
N LYS A 82 -10.66 -4.93 5.67
CA LYS A 82 -11.42 -3.72 5.32
C LYS A 82 -11.61 -3.56 3.82
N MET A 83 -10.62 -3.92 3.00
CA MET A 83 -10.74 -3.94 1.54
C MET A 83 -11.92 -4.82 1.10
N LEU A 84 -12.02 -6.04 1.64
CA LEU A 84 -13.12 -6.94 1.29
C LEU A 84 -14.49 -6.41 1.70
N GLU A 85 -14.59 -5.70 2.83
CA GLU A 85 -15.85 -5.05 3.24
C GLU A 85 -16.23 -3.90 2.29
N ILE A 86 -15.26 -3.17 1.73
CA ILE A 86 -15.50 -2.12 0.73
C ILE A 86 -15.91 -2.74 -0.61
N TYR A 87 -15.22 -3.78 -1.05
CA TYR A 87 -15.41 -4.40 -2.35
C TYR A 87 -16.71 -5.22 -2.42
N TYR A 88 -17.04 -5.86 -1.31
CA TYR A 88 -18.18 -6.75 -1.15
C TYR A 88 -18.91 -6.41 0.16
N PRO A 89 -19.74 -5.34 0.18
CA PRO A 89 -20.43 -4.90 1.39
C PRO A 89 -21.21 -6.03 2.07
N GLY A 90 -20.98 -6.23 3.36
CA GLY A 90 -21.58 -7.30 4.14
C GLY A 90 -20.85 -8.65 4.06
N PHE A 91 -19.70 -8.73 3.38
CA PHE A 91 -18.91 -9.97 3.25
C PHE A 91 -18.64 -10.64 4.60
N TRP A 92 -18.29 -9.85 5.61
CA TRP A 92 -17.99 -10.40 6.93
C TRP A 92 -19.23 -10.69 7.78
N GLY A 93 -20.39 -10.10 7.47
CA GLY A 93 -21.58 -10.18 8.32
C GLY A 93 -21.28 -9.82 9.78
N ASP A 94 -21.51 -10.78 10.68
CA ASP A 94 -21.34 -10.66 12.14
C ASP A 94 -19.98 -11.14 12.67
N LYS A 95 -19.04 -11.51 11.79
CA LYS A 95 -17.77 -12.13 12.21
C LYS A 95 -16.88 -11.14 12.96
N ASP A 96 -16.23 -11.64 14.01
CA ASP A 96 -15.30 -10.87 14.82
C ASP A 96 -13.94 -10.65 14.12
N GLU A 97 -13.12 -9.78 14.69
CA GLU A 97 -11.81 -9.42 14.11
C GLU A 97 -10.86 -10.62 14.04
N MET A 98 -10.91 -11.52 15.04
CA MET A 98 -10.05 -12.70 15.09
C MET A 98 -10.35 -13.63 13.91
N PHE A 99 -11.63 -13.87 13.63
CA PHE A 99 -12.06 -14.66 12.48
C PHE A 99 -11.60 -14.03 11.16
N LYS A 100 -11.75 -12.70 11.00
CA LYS A 100 -11.31 -11.99 9.79
C LYS A 100 -9.81 -12.18 9.57
N LEU A 101 -9.00 -11.98 10.60
CA LEU A 101 -7.55 -12.13 10.51
C LEU A 101 -7.13 -13.57 10.19
N GLN A 102 -7.77 -14.56 10.79
CA GLN A 102 -7.52 -15.98 10.50
C GLN A 102 -7.91 -16.36 9.07
N TRP A 103 -9.02 -15.82 8.57
CA TRP A 103 -9.45 -16.05 7.19
C TRP A 103 -8.43 -15.48 6.21
N ILE A 104 -7.96 -14.25 6.43
CA ILE A 104 -6.92 -13.62 5.59
C ILE A 104 -5.60 -14.39 5.70
N GLU A 105 -5.24 -14.88 6.88
CA GLU A 105 -4.04 -15.72 7.06
C GLU A 105 -4.12 -17.01 6.22
N ASN A 106 -5.28 -17.68 6.20
CA ASN A 106 -5.49 -18.85 5.35
C ASN A 106 -5.34 -18.50 3.86
N VAL A 107 -5.94 -17.39 3.43
CA VAL A 107 -5.78 -16.89 2.05
C VAL A 107 -4.33 -16.55 1.73
N ASP A 108 -3.59 -15.99 2.68
CA ASP A 108 -2.18 -15.66 2.49
C ASP A 108 -1.32 -16.92 2.33
N GLN A 109 -1.65 -18.01 3.03
CA GLN A 109 -1.03 -19.33 2.82
C GLN A 109 -1.35 -19.90 1.43
N ILE A 110 -2.57 -19.75 0.94
CA ILE A 110 -2.94 -20.10 -0.45
C ILE A 110 -2.10 -19.27 -1.42
N THR A 111 -2.07 -17.95 -1.22
CA THR A 111 -1.31 -17.02 -2.05
C THR A 111 0.16 -17.41 -2.11
N GLN A 112 0.76 -17.78 -0.99
CA GLN A 112 2.17 -18.20 -0.91
C GLN A 112 2.48 -19.46 -1.71
N ARG A 113 1.53 -20.41 -1.85
CA ARG A 113 1.73 -21.63 -2.64
C ARG A 113 1.88 -21.33 -4.13
N TYR A 114 1.09 -20.41 -4.65
CA TYR A 114 1.13 -20.02 -6.07
C TYR A 114 2.19 -18.93 -6.35
N TYR A 115 2.38 -18.03 -5.38
CA TYR A 115 3.23 -16.85 -5.48
C TYR A 115 4.18 -16.75 -4.26
N PRO A 116 5.30 -17.51 -4.24
CA PRO A 116 6.24 -17.49 -3.12
C PRO A 116 6.85 -16.11 -2.84
N LYS A 117 6.98 -15.28 -3.89
CA LYS A 117 7.47 -13.89 -3.83
C LYS A 117 6.32 -12.86 -3.92
N ARG A 118 5.12 -13.24 -3.47
CA ARG A 118 3.93 -12.39 -3.50
C ARG A 118 4.19 -11.01 -2.91
N ARG A 119 3.58 -10.01 -3.52
CA ARG A 119 3.50 -8.65 -2.97
C ARG A 119 2.18 -8.51 -2.22
N ARG A 120 2.03 -7.41 -1.49
CA ARG A 120 0.76 -7.03 -0.87
C ARG A 120 -0.39 -7.05 -1.90
N ALA A 121 -0.17 -6.49 -3.09
CA ALA A 121 -1.18 -6.48 -4.17
C ALA A 121 -1.60 -7.90 -4.60
N THR A 122 -0.67 -8.86 -4.61
CA THR A 122 -0.98 -10.26 -4.90
C THR A 122 -1.91 -10.86 -3.84
N LEU A 123 -1.68 -10.56 -2.56
CA LEU A 123 -2.59 -10.98 -1.47
C LEU A 123 -3.95 -10.29 -1.59
N GLU A 124 -3.99 -8.99 -1.88
CA GLU A 124 -5.22 -8.24 -2.11
C GLU A 124 -6.06 -8.90 -3.22
N THR A 125 -5.48 -9.17 -4.40
CA THR A 125 -6.19 -9.83 -5.50
C THR A 125 -6.61 -11.27 -5.14
N MET A 126 -5.74 -12.06 -4.48
CA MET A 126 -6.10 -13.42 -4.07
C MET A 126 -7.23 -13.44 -3.04
N ALA A 127 -7.26 -12.46 -2.13
CA ALA A 127 -8.35 -12.29 -1.18
C ALA A 127 -9.66 -11.94 -1.88
N SER A 128 -9.64 -11.04 -2.88
CA SER A 128 -10.82 -10.77 -3.72
C SER A 128 -11.31 -12.02 -4.45
N VAL A 129 -10.39 -12.82 -5.03
CA VAL A 129 -10.75 -14.10 -5.68
C VAL A 129 -11.40 -15.05 -4.67
N CYS A 130 -10.76 -15.30 -3.54
CA CYS A 130 -11.28 -16.20 -2.50
C CYS A 130 -12.61 -15.72 -1.89
N ALA A 131 -12.88 -14.41 -1.90
CA ALA A 131 -14.17 -13.88 -1.46
C ALA A 131 -15.31 -14.26 -2.43
N ILE A 132 -15.03 -14.44 -3.73
CA ILE A 132 -16.02 -14.82 -4.73
C ILE A 132 -16.25 -16.34 -4.75
N ILE A 133 -15.18 -17.12 -4.67
CA ILE A 133 -15.25 -18.58 -4.92
C ILE A 133 -15.00 -19.46 -3.68
N GLY A 134 -14.69 -18.85 -2.54
CA GLY A 134 -14.29 -19.55 -1.31
C GLY A 134 -12.79 -19.83 -1.26
N SER A 135 -12.23 -19.84 -0.05
CA SER A 135 -10.81 -20.19 0.19
C SER A 135 -10.52 -21.69 0.03
N ASP A 136 -11.54 -22.52 -0.14
CA ASP A 136 -11.48 -23.96 -0.32
C ASP A 136 -11.55 -24.39 -1.80
N PHE A 137 -11.45 -23.45 -2.74
CA PHE A 137 -11.62 -23.69 -4.18
C PHE A 137 -10.72 -24.80 -4.74
N GLU A 138 -9.52 -25.01 -4.18
CA GLU A 138 -8.58 -26.04 -4.60
C GLU A 138 -9.13 -27.47 -4.43
N THR A 139 -10.15 -27.64 -3.58
CA THR A 139 -10.82 -28.93 -3.32
C THR A 139 -12.11 -29.10 -4.13
N ASN A 140 -12.56 -28.05 -4.83
CA ASN A 140 -13.80 -28.06 -5.58
C ASN A 140 -13.51 -28.40 -7.06
N PRO A 141 -13.90 -29.59 -7.56
CA PRO A 141 -13.60 -30.02 -8.92
C PRO A 141 -14.24 -29.13 -9.98
N LYS A 142 -15.31 -28.38 -9.64
CA LYS A 142 -15.92 -27.41 -10.55
C LYS A 142 -15.04 -26.18 -10.79
N LEU A 143 -14.06 -25.94 -9.92
CA LEU A 143 -13.14 -24.79 -9.95
C LEU A 143 -11.71 -25.18 -10.32
N ASP A 144 -11.47 -26.42 -10.76
CA ASP A 144 -10.13 -26.91 -11.16
C ASP A 144 -9.44 -26.01 -12.19
N PHE A 145 -10.21 -25.37 -13.06
CA PHE A 145 -9.69 -24.44 -14.05
C PHE A 145 -8.98 -23.23 -13.42
N ILE A 146 -9.42 -22.77 -12.24
CA ILE A 146 -8.77 -21.70 -11.47
C ILE A 146 -7.37 -22.14 -11.04
N ALA A 147 -7.28 -23.30 -10.39
CA ALA A 147 -6.01 -23.84 -9.90
C ALA A 147 -5.03 -24.16 -11.04
N LYS A 148 -5.54 -24.59 -12.21
CA LYS A 148 -4.75 -24.77 -13.43
C LYS A 148 -4.20 -23.44 -13.94
N LYS A 149 -5.06 -22.42 -14.08
CA LYS A 149 -4.65 -21.11 -14.57
C LYS A 149 -3.63 -20.43 -13.64
N LEU A 150 -3.78 -20.54 -12.32
CA LEU A 150 -2.78 -20.03 -11.35
C LEU A 150 -1.40 -20.69 -11.49
N LYS A 151 -1.30 -21.90 -12.05
CA LYS A 151 -0.03 -22.62 -12.24
C LYS A 151 0.69 -22.25 -13.54
N THR A 152 0.04 -21.52 -14.45
CA THR A 152 0.63 -21.15 -15.75
C THR A 152 1.77 -20.14 -15.60
N SER A 153 1.76 -19.33 -14.54
CA SER A 153 2.79 -18.33 -14.28
C SER A 153 2.86 -17.91 -12.82
N HIS A 154 4.06 -17.57 -12.36
CA HIS A 154 4.33 -17.03 -11.03
C HIS A 154 4.27 -15.50 -10.97
N VAL A 155 3.86 -14.82 -12.05
CA VAL A 155 3.51 -13.39 -12.01
C VAL A 155 2.01 -13.20 -11.85
N ASP A 156 1.58 -12.01 -11.42
CA ASP A 156 0.17 -11.74 -11.06
C ASP A 156 -0.82 -11.78 -12.25
N SER A 157 -0.38 -11.91 -13.51
CA SER A 157 -1.26 -11.86 -14.70
C SER A 157 -2.40 -12.89 -14.66
N PRO A 158 -2.14 -14.21 -14.46
CA PRO A 158 -3.21 -15.19 -14.42
C PRO A 158 -4.19 -14.96 -13.26
N LEU A 159 -3.68 -14.46 -12.12
CA LEU A 159 -4.51 -14.11 -10.97
C LEU A 159 -5.44 -12.93 -11.29
N ASN A 160 -4.94 -11.89 -11.95
CA ASN A 160 -5.76 -10.76 -12.40
C ASN A 160 -6.82 -11.20 -13.43
N GLU A 161 -6.45 -12.06 -14.38
CA GLU A 161 -7.38 -12.59 -15.36
C GLU A 161 -8.47 -13.46 -14.74
N ILE A 162 -8.13 -14.30 -13.75
CA ILE A 162 -9.10 -15.06 -12.95
C ILE A 162 -10.04 -14.09 -12.23
N HIS A 163 -9.49 -13.06 -11.62
CA HIS A 163 -10.27 -12.09 -10.88
C HIS A 163 -11.26 -11.35 -11.78
N ASP A 164 -10.82 -10.89 -12.95
CA ASP A 164 -11.68 -10.27 -13.96
C ASP A 164 -12.76 -11.22 -14.48
N TYR A 165 -12.39 -12.49 -14.72
CA TYR A 165 -13.36 -13.53 -15.09
C TYR A 165 -14.46 -13.65 -14.04
N LEU A 166 -14.10 -13.78 -12.77
CA LEU A 166 -15.05 -14.00 -11.68
C LEU A 166 -15.95 -12.77 -11.48
N ARG A 167 -15.40 -11.57 -11.52
CA ARG A 167 -16.21 -10.35 -11.43
C ARG A 167 -17.18 -10.23 -12.61
N PHE A 168 -16.70 -10.45 -13.83
CA PHE A 168 -17.51 -10.34 -15.03
C PHE A 168 -18.56 -11.45 -15.11
N GLU A 169 -18.17 -12.71 -14.98
CA GLU A 169 -19.01 -13.87 -15.25
C GLU A 169 -19.81 -14.33 -14.03
N VAL A 170 -19.22 -14.34 -12.83
CA VAL A 170 -19.89 -14.84 -11.62
C VAL A 170 -20.69 -13.74 -10.94
N LEU A 171 -20.08 -12.57 -10.70
CA LEU A 171 -20.76 -11.45 -10.04
C LEU A 171 -21.61 -10.59 -10.99
N LYS A 172 -21.52 -10.85 -12.31
CA LYS A 172 -22.22 -10.09 -13.35
C LYS A 172 -21.92 -8.58 -13.30
N LYS A 173 -20.73 -8.19 -12.83
CA LYS A 173 -20.27 -6.80 -12.79
C LYS A 173 -19.83 -6.33 -14.16
N ASN A 174 -20.21 -5.11 -14.54
CA ASN A 174 -19.79 -4.52 -15.82
C ASN A 174 -18.48 -3.73 -15.71
N PHE A 175 -17.96 -3.54 -14.51
CA PHE A 175 -16.76 -2.77 -14.23
C PHE A 175 -15.79 -3.55 -13.34
N ASP A 176 -14.50 -3.33 -13.53
CA ASP A 176 -13.47 -3.83 -12.61
C ASP A 176 -13.48 -3.08 -11.27
N GLU A 177 -12.54 -3.36 -10.37
CA GLU A 177 -12.45 -2.65 -9.07
C GLU A 177 -11.98 -1.21 -9.20
N GLY A 178 -11.35 -0.85 -10.32
CA GLY A 178 -10.96 0.51 -10.68
C GLY A 178 -12.07 1.30 -11.35
N GLY A 179 -13.25 0.71 -11.56
CA GLY A 179 -14.36 1.34 -12.26
C GLY A 179 -14.19 1.37 -13.78
N VAL A 180 -13.28 0.56 -14.35
CA VAL A 180 -13.07 0.46 -15.81
C VAL A 180 -14.09 -0.50 -16.41
N HIS A 181 -14.77 -0.09 -17.48
CA HIS A 181 -15.81 -0.90 -18.10
C HIS A 181 -15.24 -2.14 -18.82
N TYR A 182 -15.75 -3.32 -18.47
CA TYR A 182 -15.36 -4.57 -19.12
C TYR A 182 -15.80 -4.60 -20.59
N ASN A 183 -14.87 -4.98 -21.47
CA ASN A 183 -15.02 -5.05 -22.91
C ASN A 183 -14.03 -6.06 -23.53
N THR A 184 -14.06 -6.23 -24.85
CA THR A 184 -13.20 -7.18 -25.57
C THR A 184 -11.70 -6.92 -25.39
N TRP A 185 -11.26 -5.69 -25.13
CA TRP A 185 -9.86 -5.37 -24.92
C TRP A 185 -9.35 -5.80 -23.54
N CYS A 186 -10.04 -5.44 -22.46
CA CYS A 186 -9.61 -5.79 -21.11
C CYS A 186 -9.77 -7.30 -20.83
N LEU A 187 -10.75 -7.97 -21.45
CA LEU A 187 -11.00 -9.41 -21.26
C LEU A 187 -10.26 -10.31 -22.28
N ARG A 188 -9.42 -9.76 -23.16
CA ARG A 188 -8.83 -10.48 -24.30
C ARG A 188 -8.07 -11.76 -23.94
N TRP A 189 -7.38 -11.78 -22.80
CA TRP A 189 -6.59 -12.94 -22.33
C TRP A 189 -7.29 -13.75 -21.26
N VAL A 190 -8.45 -13.29 -20.79
CA VAL A 190 -9.15 -13.90 -19.68
C VAL A 190 -9.60 -15.32 -20.01
N GLN A 191 -10.04 -15.55 -21.25
CA GLN A 191 -10.59 -16.84 -21.68
C GLN A 191 -9.56 -17.95 -21.90
N GLU A 192 -8.27 -17.64 -21.96
CA GLU A 192 -7.24 -18.68 -22.08
C GLU A 192 -7.29 -19.61 -20.87
N GLU A 193 -7.57 -20.88 -21.11
CA GLU A 193 -7.73 -21.93 -20.08
C GLU A 193 -8.89 -21.71 -19.08
N MET A 194 -9.81 -20.79 -19.39
CA MET A 194 -11.01 -20.52 -18.61
C MET A 194 -12.26 -20.96 -19.37
N PRO A 195 -13.39 -21.22 -18.69
CA PRO A 195 -14.65 -21.46 -19.37
C PRO A 195 -15.07 -20.24 -20.21
N PRO A 196 -15.85 -20.45 -21.30
CA PRO A 196 -16.35 -19.34 -22.11
C PRO A 196 -17.32 -18.47 -21.31
N PHE A 197 -17.35 -17.17 -21.63
CA PHE A 197 -18.35 -16.26 -21.05
C PHE A 197 -19.75 -16.66 -21.51
N THR A 198 -20.70 -16.66 -20.59
CA THR A 198 -22.10 -16.98 -20.90
C THR A 198 -22.88 -15.76 -21.36
N ARG A 199 -22.37 -14.56 -21.04
CA ARG A 199 -22.96 -13.28 -21.41
C ARG A 199 -22.13 -12.57 -22.47
N LYS A 200 -22.78 -11.70 -23.24
CA LYS A 200 -22.14 -10.86 -24.25
C LYS A 200 -21.06 -9.99 -23.59
N VAL A 201 -19.84 -10.06 -24.14
CA VAL A 201 -18.77 -9.10 -23.83
C VAL A 201 -18.97 -7.87 -24.71
N PRO A 202 -19.09 -6.66 -24.14
CA PRO A 202 -19.18 -5.42 -24.93
C PRO A 202 -17.97 -5.25 -25.84
N ASP A 203 -18.20 -4.87 -27.09
CA ASP A 203 -17.10 -4.59 -28.02
C ASP A 203 -16.37 -3.30 -27.64
N PHE A 204 -15.04 -3.35 -27.60
CA PHE A 204 -14.19 -2.20 -27.24
C PHE A 204 -14.33 -1.03 -28.23
N SER A 205 -14.55 -1.28 -29.52
CA SER A 205 -14.61 -0.21 -30.52
C SER A 205 -15.99 0.43 -30.66
N THR A 206 -17.06 -0.29 -30.34
CA THR A 206 -18.44 0.13 -30.62
C THR A 206 -19.33 0.26 -29.39
N GLU A 207 -18.99 -0.39 -28.27
CA GLU A 207 -19.80 -0.41 -27.04
C GLU A 207 -18.98 0.04 -25.81
N TRP A 208 -17.91 0.79 -26.05
CA TRP A 208 -17.10 1.39 -24.98
C TRP A 208 -17.93 2.35 -24.12
N ARG A 209 -17.60 2.39 -22.83
CA ARG A 209 -18.19 3.30 -21.85
C ARG A 209 -17.08 3.93 -21.03
N GLU A 210 -17.33 5.15 -20.58
CA GLU A 210 -16.46 5.85 -19.65
C GLU A 210 -16.32 5.10 -18.32
N ASP A 211 -15.19 5.33 -17.66
CA ASP A 211 -14.93 4.80 -16.32
C ASP A 211 -15.96 5.35 -15.33
N ASN A 212 -16.34 4.52 -14.35
CA ASN A 212 -17.35 4.84 -13.35
C ASN A 212 -16.72 4.97 -11.97
N GLU A 213 -16.59 6.19 -11.48
CA GLU A 213 -16.05 6.49 -10.15
C GLU A 213 -16.85 5.85 -9.01
N THR A 214 -18.15 5.63 -9.19
CA THR A 214 -19.00 4.98 -8.17
C THR A 214 -18.68 3.48 -8.05
N GLU A 215 -18.21 2.84 -9.13
CA GLU A 215 -17.76 1.45 -9.12
C GLU A 215 -16.27 1.32 -8.76
N ASN A 216 -15.53 2.42 -8.66
CA ASN A 216 -14.10 2.47 -8.34
C ASN A 216 -13.85 2.28 -6.83
N VAL A 217 -14.18 1.08 -6.35
CA VAL A 217 -13.96 0.66 -4.96
C VAL A 217 -12.48 0.62 -4.59
N TRP A 218 -11.58 0.41 -5.57
CA TRP A 218 -10.13 0.49 -5.38
C TRP A 218 -9.70 1.85 -4.85
N SER A 219 -10.22 2.93 -5.42
CA SER A 219 -9.86 4.29 -4.98
C SER A 219 -10.34 4.57 -3.55
N ILE A 220 -11.51 4.05 -3.18
CA ILE A 220 -12.03 4.13 -1.80
C ILE A 220 -11.08 3.40 -0.85
N TYR A 221 -10.70 2.16 -1.16
CA TYR A 221 -9.75 1.39 -0.35
C TYR A 221 -8.38 2.07 -0.25
N LYS A 222 -7.82 2.50 -1.39
CA LYS A 222 -6.52 3.15 -1.46
C LYS A 222 -6.46 4.41 -0.60
N ASN A 223 -7.48 5.26 -0.66
CA ASN A 223 -7.48 6.56 0.01
C ASN A 223 -7.81 6.47 1.51
N ASN A 224 -8.61 5.48 1.93
CA ASN A 224 -9.13 5.42 3.31
C ASN A 224 -8.48 4.35 4.19
N VAL A 225 -7.89 3.31 3.60
CA VAL A 225 -7.41 2.13 4.34
C VAL A 225 -5.94 1.84 4.08
N ARG A 226 -5.54 1.70 2.81
CA ARG A 226 -4.18 1.28 2.43
C ARG A 226 -3.10 2.26 2.88
N GLY A 227 -3.48 3.54 3.03
CA GLY A 227 -2.57 4.63 3.32
C GLY A 227 -1.67 4.98 2.13
N ASN A 228 -0.98 6.13 2.19
CA ASN A 228 0.05 6.53 1.22
C ASN A 228 1.35 5.73 1.43
N GLU A 229 1.29 4.41 1.41
CA GLU A 229 2.50 3.59 1.25
C GLU A 229 2.79 3.47 -0.25
N ASN A 230 3.28 4.57 -0.84
CA ASN A 230 4.18 4.51 -1.99
C ASN A 230 5.53 4.01 -1.47
N LEU A 231 5.65 2.71 -1.22
CA LEU A 231 6.92 2.02 -0.96
C LEU A 231 7.08 0.89 -1.98
#